data_AF-A0A1H8EQ30-F1
#
_entry.id   AF-A0A1H8EQ30-F1
#
_cell.length_a   1.000
_cell.length_b   1.000
_cell.length_c   1.000
_cell.angle_alpha   90.00
_cell.angle_beta   90.00
_cell.angle_gamma   90.00
#
_symmetry.space_group_name_H-M   'P 1'
#
loop_
_entity.id
_entity.type
_entity.pdbx_description
1 polymer ?
#
loop_
_entity_poly.entity_id
_entity_poly.type
_entity_poly.pdbx_seq_one_letter_code
_entity_poly.pdbx_strand_id
1 'polypeptide(L)'
;MTRVWLTKWEWACCGDAFAIGDEVDFGIETRTPNAALADMLGPELIATVAAMESHHEEEFTDRVCGRVIAVHAVTQDVIERRSLRRPGHGAPSESIMTADGDKWPMADRNFANGAFLGTSPSRYMIAIEPVADTARLAAAQGVRLRIDEDAEPLPTVGEFAVPPPEQRRRSLEGWLVDVQEHA
;
A
#
# COMPACT_ATOMS: atom_id res chain seq x y z
N MET A 1 16.72 -6.96 20.54
CA MET A 1 15.72 -7.28 19.49
C MET A 1 14.92 -6.03 19.26
N THR A 2 14.83 -5.59 18.02
CA THR A 2 14.12 -4.38 17.63
C THR A 2 13.03 -4.77 16.63
N ARG A 3 11.79 -4.40 16.92
CA ARG A 3 10.66 -4.58 16.01
C ARG A 3 10.49 -3.34 15.15
N VAL A 4 10.67 -3.51 13.86
CA VAL A 4 10.66 -2.44 12.86
C VAL A 4 9.39 -2.53 12.03
N TRP A 5 8.74 -1.39 11.81
CA TRP A 5 7.63 -1.26 10.88
C TRP A 5 8.14 -0.91 9.49
N LEU A 6 7.68 -1.67 8.50
CA LEU A 6 7.98 -1.50 7.08
C LEU A 6 6.68 -1.23 6.32
N THR A 7 6.58 -0.10 5.61
CA THR A 7 5.37 0.20 4.85
C THR A 7 5.30 -0.63 3.57
N LYS A 8 4.09 -1.08 3.19
CA LYS A 8 3.92 -1.78 1.90
C LYS A 8 4.37 -0.91 0.72
N TRP A 9 4.08 0.39 0.77
CA TRP A 9 4.27 1.27 -0.38
C TRP A 9 5.75 1.52 -0.67
N GLU A 10 6.58 1.81 0.34
CA GLU A 10 8.03 2.02 0.15
C GLU A 10 8.70 0.75 -0.35
N TRP A 11 8.32 -0.38 0.24
CA TRP A 11 8.87 -1.69 -0.11
C TRP A 11 8.38 -2.18 -1.48
N ALA A 12 7.20 -1.76 -1.94
CA ALA A 12 6.76 -2.03 -3.31
C ALA A 12 7.52 -1.21 -4.35
N CYS A 13 7.99 -0.01 -3.98
CA CYS A 13 8.73 0.88 -4.87
C CYS A 13 10.18 0.40 -5.06
N CYS A 14 10.93 0.24 -3.97
CA CYS A 14 12.39 0.03 -4.04
C CYS A 14 12.93 -1.02 -3.07
N GLY A 15 12.12 -1.59 -2.16
CA GLY A 15 12.61 -2.56 -1.18
C GLY A 15 12.91 -3.94 -1.77
N ASP A 16 14.11 -4.45 -1.46
CA ASP A 16 14.58 -5.78 -1.86
C ASP A 16 13.92 -6.89 -1.03
N ALA A 17 13.54 -8.01 -1.66
CA ALA A 17 12.95 -9.12 -0.91
C ALA A 17 13.98 -9.77 0.04
N PHE A 18 13.53 -10.15 1.24
CA PHE A 18 14.34 -10.86 2.23
C PHE A 18 13.50 -11.84 3.05
N ALA A 19 14.15 -12.84 3.64
CA ALA A 19 13.57 -13.90 4.44
C ALA A 19 13.94 -13.79 5.93
N ILE A 20 13.23 -14.56 6.76
CA ILE A 20 13.71 -14.88 8.11
C ILE A 20 15.08 -15.55 7.99
N GLY A 21 16.03 -15.07 8.78
CA GLY A 21 17.42 -15.52 8.80
C GLY A 21 18.37 -14.64 7.98
N ASP A 22 17.86 -13.76 7.11
CA ASP A 22 18.71 -12.84 6.35
C ASP A 22 19.27 -11.73 7.24
N GLU A 23 20.41 -11.18 6.82
CA GLU A 23 21.00 -9.97 7.39
C GLU A 23 20.36 -8.74 6.74
N VAL A 24 19.94 -7.80 7.57
CA VAL A 24 19.29 -6.56 7.14
C VAL A 24 19.98 -5.35 7.77
N ASP A 25 19.84 -4.22 7.10
CA ASP A 25 20.33 -2.94 7.55
C ASP A 25 19.32 -1.84 7.17
N PHE A 26 18.43 -1.53 8.10
CA PHE A 26 17.33 -0.59 7.91
C PHE A 26 17.71 0.83 8.32
N GLY A 27 17.43 1.81 7.46
CA GLY A 27 17.47 3.22 7.84
C GLY A 27 16.22 3.62 8.61
N ILE A 28 16.37 4.16 9.81
CA ILE A 28 15.25 4.47 10.69
C ILE A 28 14.86 5.93 10.55
N GLU A 29 13.63 6.17 10.07
CA GLU A 29 13.02 7.50 10.02
C GLU A 29 12.75 8.01 11.43
N THR A 30 12.16 7.17 12.28
CA THR A 30 11.78 7.54 13.64
C THR A 30 11.69 6.34 14.57
N ARG A 31 12.07 6.54 15.83
CA ARG A 31 11.83 5.60 16.94
C ARG A 31 10.51 5.84 17.66
N THR A 32 9.80 6.90 17.28
CA THR A 32 8.48 7.24 17.82
C THR A 32 7.43 7.02 16.73
N PRO A 33 6.59 5.99 16.84
CA PRO A 33 5.56 5.72 15.85
C PRO A 33 4.60 6.90 15.69
N ASN A 34 4.22 7.21 14.44
CA ASN A 34 3.32 8.32 14.17
C ASN A 34 1.85 7.96 14.50
N ALA A 35 1.00 8.98 14.65
CA ALA A 35 -0.40 8.80 15.03
C ALA A 35 -1.21 7.97 14.01
N ALA A 36 -0.93 8.12 12.71
CA ALA A 36 -1.63 7.35 11.68
C ALA A 36 -1.34 5.84 11.79
N LEU A 37 -0.10 5.47 12.12
CA LEU A 37 0.27 4.08 12.38
C LEU A 37 -0.38 3.57 13.67
N ALA A 38 -0.46 4.42 14.71
CA ALA A 38 -1.13 4.09 15.96
C ALA A 38 -2.64 3.81 15.77
N ASP A 39 -3.32 4.65 14.98
CA ASP A 39 -4.74 4.47 14.65
C ASP A 39 -5.00 3.19 13.86
N MET A 40 -4.05 2.79 13.00
CA MET A 40 -4.15 1.58 12.20
C MET A 40 -3.89 0.32 13.03
N LEU A 41 -2.78 0.28 13.77
CA LEU A 41 -2.35 -0.90 14.54
C LEU A 41 -3.14 -1.09 15.84
N GLY A 42 -3.68 0.01 16.39
CA GLY A 42 -4.23 0.04 17.73
C GLY A 42 -3.14 0.06 18.82
N PRO A 43 -3.54 0.37 20.07
CA PRO A 43 -2.62 0.68 21.17
C PRO A 43 -1.73 -0.51 21.58
N GLU A 44 -2.22 -1.74 21.46
CA GLU A 44 -1.45 -2.93 21.86
C GLU A 44 -0.32 -3.23 20.88
N LEU A 45 -0.61 -3.20 19.58
CA LEU A 45 0.38 -3.50 18.54
C LEU A 45 1.38 -2.37 18.38
N ILE A 46 0.94 -1.11 18.40
CA ILE A 46 1.83 0.05 18.26
C ILE A 46 2.87 0.11 19.39
N ALA A 47 2.50 -0.30 20.61
CA ALA A 47 3.42 -0.36 21.74
C ALA A 47 4.57 -1.36 21.54
N THR A 48 4.43 -2.30 20.59
CA THR A 48 5.51 -3.23 20.23
C THR A 48 6.44 -2.68 19.16
N VAL A 49 6.07 -1.60 18.46
CA VAL A 49 6.88 -1.01 17.37
C VAL A 49 7.96 -0.13 17.97
N ALA A 50 9.21 -0.51 17.78
CA ALA A 50 10.37 0.21 18.33
C ALA A 50 10.99 1.18 17.31
N ALA A 51 10.71 0.99 16.02
CA ALA A 51 11.24 1.82 14.95
C ALA A 51 10.34 1.77 13.72
N MET A 52 10.33 2.86 12.96
CA MET A 52 9.77 2.94 11.62
C MET A 52 10.91 3.13 10.62
N GLU A 53 10.98 2.23 9.65
CA GLU A 53 11.88 2.36 8.52
C GLU A 53 11.25 3.28 7.48
N SER A 54 12.09 4.03 6.77
CA SER A 54 11.70 4.66 5.51
C SER A 54 12.76 4.35 4.47
N HIS A 55 12.30 4.00 3.28
CA HIS A 55 13.14 3.48 2.19
C HIS A 55 13.33 4.49 1.05
N HIS A 56 13.24 5.79 1.35
CA HIS A 56 13.54 6.85 0.39
C HIS A 56 15.01 7.23 0.38
N GLU A 57 15.44 8.00 -0.62
CA GLU A 57 16.83 8.46 -0.89
C GLU A 57 17.47 9.29 0.24
N GLU A 58 16.84 9.38 1.41
CA GLU A 58 17.40 10.00 2.61
C GLU A 58 18.32 9.01 3.33
N GLU A 59 19.56 9.45 3.55
CA GLU A 59 20.52 8.69 4.36
C GLU A 59 20.18 8.87 5.84
N PHE A 60 19.48 7.90 6.43
CA PHE A 60 19.17 7.90 7.85
C PHE A 60 20.40 7.53 8.67
N THR A 61 20.75 8.39 9.63
CA THR A 61 21.86 8.19 10.56
C THR A 61 21.57 7.13 11.61
N ASP A 62 20.29 6.99 11.99
CA ASP A 62 19.83 5.90 12.85
C ASP A 62 19.56 4.65 12.00
N ARG A 63 20.04 3.50 12.49
CA ARG A 63 19.98 2.24 11.77
C ARG A 63 19.62 1.08 12.68
N VAL A 64 18.99 0.06 12.10
CA VAL A 64 18.78 -1.24 12.73
C VAL A 64 19.47 -2.28 11.85
N CYS A 65 20.63 -2.76 12.31
CA CYS A 65 21.45 -3.73 11.60
C CYS A 65 21.45 -5.05 12.35
N GLY A 66 21.07 -6.14 11.69
CA GLY A 66 20.96 -7.42 12.38
C GLY A 66 20.34 -8.53 11.55
N ARG A 67 20.10 -9.65 12.21
CA ARG A 67 19.44 -10.81 11.62
C ARG A 67 17.93 -10.75 11.80
N VAL A 68 17.19 -11.02 10.73
CA VAL A 68 15.73 -11.15 10.80
C VAL A 68 15.37 -12.44 11.53
N ILE A 69 14.59 -12.35 12.60
CA ILE A 69 14.15 -13.51 13.39
C ILE A 69 12.65 -13.80 13.28
N ALA A 70 11.84 -12.81 12.91
CA ALA A 70 10.42 -13.00 12.61
C ALA A 70 9.90 -11.92 11.66
N VAL A 71 8.92 -12.28 10.84
CA VAL A 71 8.19 -11.35 9.96
C VAL A 71 6.70 -11.60 10.13
N HIS A 72 5.94 -10.52 10.30
CA HIS A 72 4.49 -10.55 10.34
C HIS A 72 3.92 -9.60 9.29
N ALA A 73 3.13 -10.12 8.36
CA ALA A 73 2.34 -9.30 7.46
C ALA A 73 1.19 -8.66 8.25
N VAL A 74 1.02 -7.35 8.07
CA VAL A 74 -0.05 -6.58 8.72
C VAL A 74 -1.13 -6.29 7.71
N THR A 75 -2.34 -6.76 8.00
CA THR A 75 -3.50 -6.56 7.15
C THR A 75 -4.60 -5.81 7.90
N GLN A 76 -5.33 -4.95 7.20
CA GLN A 76 -6.46 -4.19 7.73
C GLN A 76 -7.68 -4.36 6.82
N ASP A 77 -8.89 -4.23 7.36
CA ASP A 77 -10.06 -4.06 6.49
C ASP A 77 -10.08 -2.64 5.98
N VAL A 78 -10.44 -2.51 4.72
CA VAL A 78 -10.67 -1.23 4.07
C VAL A 78 -12.02 -1.25 3.38
N ILE A 79 -12.64 -0.08 3.33
CA ILE A 79 -13.84 0.18 2.52
C ILE A 79 -13.36 0.86 1.24
N GLU A 80 -13.49 0.16 0.13
CA GLU A 80 -13.25 0.70 -1.19
C GLU A 80 -14.56 1.32 -1.72
N ARG A 81 -14.54 2.63 -1.96
CA ARG A 81 -15.65 3.38 -2.57
C ARG A 81 -15.30 3.78 -3.99
N ARG A 82 -16.24 3.56 -4.91
CA ARG A 82 -16.08 3.94 -6.31
C ARG A 82 -17.10 5.01 -6.65
N SER A 83 -16.62 6.19 -6.99
CA SER A 83 -17.45 7.29 -7.48
C SER A 83 -17.11 7.60 -8.92
N LEU A 84 -18.08 8.10 -9.69
CA LEU A 84 -17.81 8.48 -11.08
C LEU A 84 -16.94 9.73 -11.09
N ARG A 85 -15.85 9.71 -11.86
CA ARG A 85 -14.93 10.84 -11.95
C ARG A 85 -15.67 12.05 -12.53
N ARG A 86 -15.63 13.19 -11.84
CA ARG A 86 -16.30 14.44 -12.25
C ARG A 86 -15.32 15.61 -12.15
N PRO A 87 -15.54 16.72 -12.88
CA PRO A 87 -14.72 17.92 -12.71
C PRO A 87 -14.70 18.36 -11.24
N GLY A 88 -13.51 18.59 -10.67
CA GLY A 88 -13.35 18.89 -9.24
C GLY A 88 -13.34 17.67 -8.30
N HIS A 89 -13.67 16.49 -8.81
CA HIS A 89 -13.54 15.19 -8.14
C HIS A 89 -12.71 14.23 -8.99
N GLY A 90 -11.39 14.44 -8.96
CA GLY A 90 -10.40 13.58 -9.62
C GLY A 90 -10.16 13.86 -11.10
N ALA A 91 -10.93 14.75 -11.73
CA ALA A 91 -10.64 15.34 -13.05
C ALA A 91 -10.40 16.86 -12.92
N PRO A 92 -9.59 17.46 -13.80
CA PRO A 92 -9.42 18.90 -13.87
C PRO A 92 -10.79 19.61 -13.93
N SER A 93 -10.89 20.76 -13.26
CA SER A 93 -12.13 21.55 -13.17
C SER A 93 -12.71 21.95 -14.53
N GLU A 94 -11.87 22.03 -15.56
CA GLU A 94 -12.23 22.42 -16.93
C GLU A 94 -12.77 21.25 -17.78
N SER A 95 -12.91 20.05 -17.22
CA SER A 95 -13.36 18.87 -17.97
C SER A 95 -14.85 18.95 -18.29
N ILE A 96 -15.23 18.68 -19.56
CA ILE A 96 -16.63 18.64 -19.98
C ILE A 96 -17.25 17.32 -19.54
N MET A 97 -18.40 17.37 -18.85
CA MET A 97 -19.16 16.16 -18.50
C MET A 97 -19.67 15.45 -19.76
N THR A 98 -19.47 14.13 -19.84
CA THR A 98 -20.29 13.28 -20.73
C THR A 98 -21.49 12.77 -19.93
N ALA A 99 -22.66 12.61 -20.55
CA ALA A 99 -23.86 12.20 -19.83
C ALA A 99 -23.72 10.76 -19.28
N ASP A 100 -24.52 10.41 -18.28
CA ASP A 100 -24.42 9.11 -17.64
C ASP A 100 -24.75 7.99 -18.66
N GLY A 101 -23.74 7.20 -19.02
CA GLY A 101 -23.84 6.17 -20.05
C GLY A 101 -23.08 6.46 -21.34
N ASP A 102 -22.63 7.70 -21.55
CA ASP A 102 -21.85 8.04 -22.73
C ASP A 102 -20.44 7.46 -22.64
N LYS A 103 -19.94 7.01 -23.79
CA LYS A 103 -18.55 6.62 -23.98
C LYS A 103 -17.71 7.89 -23.78
N TRP A 104 -16.80 7.88 -22.80
CA TRP A 104 -15.85 8.97 -22.63
C TRP A 104 -15.17 9.24 -23.98
N PRO A 105 -15.04 10.51 -24.42
CA PRO A 105 -14.31 10.80 -25.64
C PRO A 105 -12.90 10.28 -25.43
N MET A 106 -12.53 9.24 -26.17
CA MET A 106 -11.16 8.79 -26.25
C MET A 106 -10.40 9.98 -26.83
N ALA A 107 -9.78 10.78 -25.96
CA ALA A 107 -8.92 11.84 -26.40
C ALA A 107 -7.67 11.16 -26.96
N ASP A 108 -7.72 10.84 -28.24
CA ASP A 108 -6.55 10.53 -29.05
C ASP A 108 -5.74 11.83 -29.17
N ARG A 109 -5.08 12.20 -28.06
CA ARG A 109 -4.18 13.35 -28.01
C ARG A 109 -2.89 12.89 -28.65
N ASN A 110 -2.87 12.98 -29.98
CA ASN A 110 -1.67 12.84 -30.78
C ASN A 110 -0.74 14.04 -30.46
N PHE A 111 0.11 13.90 -29.45
CA PHE A 111 1.28 14.78 -29.35
C PHE A 111 2.32 14.23 -30.33
N ALA A 112 2.69 15.07 -31.30
CA ALA A 112 3.75 14.77 -32.25
C ALA A 112 5.06 14.51 -31.50
N ASN A 113 5.36 13.22 -31.25
CA ASN A 113 6.68 12.59 -31.02
C ASN A 113 6.59 11.19 -30.37
N GLY A 114 5.55 10.41 -30.67
CA GLY A 114 5.74 8.95 -30.83
C GLY A 114 6.17 8.13 -29.61
N ALA A 115 5.78 8.48 -28.39
CA ALA A 115 5.84 7.57 -27.24
C ALA A 115 4.70 7.87 -26.26
N PHE A 116 3.76 6.93 -26.10
CA PHE A 116 2.73 6.96 -25.06
C PHE A 116 2.64 5.59 -24.40
N LEU A 117 3.09 5.51 -23.15
CA LEU A 117 2.75 4.43 -22.22
C LEU A 117 2.14 5.09 -20.99
N GLY A 118 0.97 5.69 -21.19
CA GLY A 118 0.13 6.22 -20.13
C GLY A 118 -1.20 5.49 -20.20
N THR A 119 -1.40 4.49 -19.33
CA THR A 119 -2.72 3.89 -19.13
C THR A 119 -3.71 5.01 -18.79
N SER A 120 -4.77 5.16 -19.59
CA SER A 120 -5.78 6.18 -19.32
C SER A 120 -6.37 5.97 -17.92
N PRO A 121 -6.58 7.05 -17.15
CA PRO A 121 -7.12 6.93 -15.80
C PRO A 121 -8.53 6.35 -15.85
N SER A 122 -8.86 5.48 -14.90
CA SER A 122 -10.15 4.80 -14.89
C SER A 122 -11.33 5.79 -14.84
N ARG A 123 -12.50 5.38 -15.37
CA ARG A 123 -13.76 6.15 -15.32
C ARG A 123 -14.22 6.47 -13.88
N TYR A 124 -13.71 5.73 -12.91
CA TYR A 124 -14.06 5.88 -11.51
C TYR A 124 -12.90 6.48 -10.70
N MET A 125 -13.26 7.28 -9.72
CA MET A 125 -12.41 7.60 -8.58
C MET A 125 -12.60 6.53 -7.53
N ILE A 126 -11.50 5.91 -7.14
CA ILE A 126 -11.46 4.89 -6.09
C ILE A 126 -10.93 5.57 -4.83
N ALA A 127 -11.72 5.57 -3.77
CA ALA A 127 -11.29 5.95 -2.42
C ALA A 127 -11.17 4.68 -1.59
N ILE A 128 -10.10 4.56 -0.81
CA ILE A 128 -9.87 3.45 0.11
C ILE A 128 -9.82 4.04 1.50
N GLU A 129 -10.76 3.63 2.36
CA GLU A 129 -10.86 4.11 3.74
C GLU A 129 -10.56 2.97 4.71
N PRO A 130 -9.62 3.14 5.64
CA PRO A 130 -9.30 2.11 6.63
C PRO A 130 -10.44 1.93 7.63
N VAL A 131 -10.71 0.68 8.01
CA VAL A 131 -11.61 0.35 9.11
C VAL A 131 -10.78 0.22 10.38
N ALA A 132 -11.00 1.13 11.33
CA ALA A 132 -10.33 1.15 12.63
C ALA A 132 -10.46 -0.20 13.36
N ASP A 133 -9.44 -0.54 14.16
CA ASP A 133 -9.41 -1.72 15.03
C ASP A 133 -9.56 -3.07 14.29
N THR A 134 -9.23 -3.13 13.00
CA THR A 134 -9.29 -4.37 12.20
C THR A 134 -7.92 -4.90 11.76
N ALA A 135 -6.83 -4.31 12.26
CA ALA A 135 -5.49 -4.78 12.00
C ALA A 135 -5.30 -6.22 12.51
N ARG A 136 -4.67 -7.06 11.68
CA ARG A 136 -4.35 -8.46 11.98
C ARG A 136 -2.94 -8.76 11.53
N LEU A 137 -2.25 -9.55 12.35
CA LEU A 137 -0.95 -10.11 12.05
C LEU A 137 -1.09 -11.50 11.46
N ALA A 138 -0.41 -11.76 10.35
CA ALA A 138 -0.19 -13.09 9.82
C ALA A 138 1.31 -13.36 9.77
N ALA A 139 1.76 -14.48 10.34
CA ALA A 139 3.17 -14.87 10.24
C ALA A 139 3.55 -15.05 8.77
N ALA A 140 4.71 -14.52 8.38
CA ALA A 140 5.24 -14.59 7.03
C ALA A 140 6.69 -15.10 7.06
N GLN A 141 7.12 -15.75 5.98
CA GLN A 141 8.50 -16.24 5.85
C GLN A 141 9.50 -15.13 5.48
N GLY A 142 8.99 -13.98 5.04
CA GLY A 142 9.80 -12.86 4.61
C GLY A 142 8.95 -11.73 4.05
N VAL A 143 9.63 -10.66 3.63
CA VAL A 143 9.03 -9.51 2.98
C VAL A 143 9.13 -9.70 1.47
N ARG A 144 8.00 -9.52 0.77
CA ARG A 144 7.85 -9.72 -0.69
C ARG A 144 8.21 -11.13 -1.21
N LEU A 145 8.42 -12.11 -0.34
CA LEU A 145 8.50 -13.52 -0.70
C LEU A 145 7.09 -14.07 -0.80
N ARG A 146 6.53 -14.12 -2.03
CA ARG A 146 5.19 -14.65 -2.38
C ARG A 146 4.25 -14.74 -1.18
N ILE A 147 3.56 -13.63 -0.91
CA ILE A 147 2.29 -13.72 -0.18
C ILE A 147 1.43 -14.60 -1.10
N ASP A 148 0.99 -15.77 -0.63
CA ASP A 148 -0.02 -16.54 -1.36
C ASP A 148 -1.07 -15.55 -1.84
N GLU A 149 -1.14 -15.38 -3.17
CA GLU A 149 -2.18 -14.64 -3.85
C GLU A 149 -3.48 -15.44 -3.69
N ASP A 150 -3.97 -15.55 -2.47
CA ASP A 150 -5.40 -15.63 -2.18
C ASP A 150 -6.03 -14.22 -2.30
N ALA A 151 -5.35 -13.29 -2.99
CA ALA A 151 -6.04 -12.37 -3.86
C ALA A 151 -6.64 -13.22 -4.99
N GLU A 152 -7.83 -13.78 -4.73
CA GLU A 152 -8.75 -14.23 -5.77
C GLU A 152 -8.56 -13.32 -6.99
N PRO A 153 -8.13 -13.87 -8.14
CA PRO A 153 -7.85 -13.06 -9.31
C PRO A 153 -9.07 -12.18 -9.53
N LEU A 154 -8.86 -10.86 -9.53
CA LEU A 154 -9.93 -9.91 -9.83
C LEU A 154 -10.64 -10.48 -11.05
N PRO A 155 -11.96 -10.76 -10.96
CA PRO A 155 -12.67 -11.37 -12.07
C PRO A 155 -12.37 -10.50 -13.27
N THR A 156 -11.80 -11.12 -14.31
CA THR A 156 -11.59 -10.47 -15.59
C THR A 156 -12.93 -9.88 -15.93
N VAL A 157 -13.03 -8.55 -15.85
CA VAL A 157 -14.32 -7.86 -15.84
C VAL A 157 -14.97 -8.18 -17.17
N GLY A 158 -15.89 -9.15 -17.12
CA GLY A 158 -16.91 -9.33 -18.12
C GLY A 158 -17.60 -7.99 -18.26
N GLU A 159 -17.54 -7.48 -19.48
CA GLU A 159 -18.35 -6.39 -20.00
C GLU A 159 -19.64 -6.13 -19.18
N PHE A 160 -19.70 -4.93 -18.60
CA PHE A 160 -20.91 -4.22 -18.14
C PHE A 160 -21.71 -4.75 -16.93
N ALA A 161 -21.06 -4.98 -15.79
CA ALA A 161 -21.73 -4.81 -14.50
C ALA A 161 -21.14 -3.58 -13.78
N VAL A 162 -21.99 -2.61 -13.39
CA VAL A 162 -21.57 -1.51 -12.51
C VAL A 162 -21.11 -2.16 -11.21
N PRO A 163 -19.81 -2.09 -10.84
CA PRO A 163 -19.33 -2.67 -9.60
C PRO A 163 -20.05 -1.99 -8.42
N PRO A 164 -20.31 -2.71 -7.32
CA PRO A 164 -21.00 -2.14 -6.17
C PRO A 164 -20.27 -0.86 -5.71
N PRO A 165 -21.01 0.20 -5.34
CA PRO A 165 -20.42 1.50 -5.02
C PRO A 165 -19.51 1.47 -3.80
N GLU A 166 -19.68 0.45 -2.95
CA GLU A 166 -18.91 0.23 -1.73
C GLU A 166 -18.60 -1.26 -1.57
N GLN A 167 -17.34 -1.60 -1.29
CA GLN A 167 -16.90 -2.97 -1.01
C GLN A 167 -15.92 -2.98 0.16
N ARG A 168 -16.19 -3.82 1.17
CA ARG A 168 -15.23 -4.13 2.23
C ARG A 168 -14.28 -5.22 1.76
N ARG A 169 -12.98 -5.00 1.89
CA ARG A 169 -11.92 -5.97 1.54
C ARG A 169 -10.79 -5.92 2.55
N ARG A 170 -9.99 -6.99 2.60
CA ARG A 170 -8.73 -6.99 3.33
C ARG A 170 -7.63 -6.37 2.47
N SER A 171 -6.81 -5.53 3.07
CA SER A 171 -5.64 -4.90 2.46
C SER A 171 -4.39 -5.24 3.28
N LEU A 172 -3.28 -5.48 2.59
CA LEU A 172 -1.95 -5.52 3.20
C LEU A 172 -1.46 -4.08 3.35
N GLU A 173 -1.06 -3.71 4.56
CA GLU A 173 -0.57 -2.36 4.87
C GLU A 173 0.95 -2.31 5.03
N GLY A 174 1.58 -3.42 5.42
CA GLY A 174 3.02 -3.51 5.60
C GLY A 174 3.44 -4.75 6.36
N TRP A 175 4.62 -4.67 6.97
CA TRP A 175 5.20 -5.75 7.77
C TRP A 175 5.76 -5.24 9.09
N LEU A 176 5.63 -6.07 10.12
CA LEU A 176 6.40 -5.96 11.36
C LEU A 176 7.54 -6.98 11.32
N VAL A 177 8.76 -6.50 11.47
CA VAL A 177 9.98 -7.29 11.34
C VAL A 177 10.76 -7.24 12.63
N ASP A 178 11.00 -8.41 13.22
CA ASP A 178 11.81 -8.55 14.41
C ASP A 178 13.25 -8.78 13.99
N VAL A 179 14.14 -7.86 14.39
CA VAL A 179 15.57 -7.91 14.10
C VAL A 179 16.34 -8.18 15.37
N GLN A 180 17.18 -9.20 15.35
CA GLN A 180 18.22 -9.42 16.35
C GLN A 180 19.44 -8.60 15.94
N GLU A 181 19.61 -7.43 16.58
CA GLU A 181 20.72 -6.53 16.32
C GLU A 181 22.06 -7.16 16.69
N HIS A 182 23.07 -6.81 15.90
CA HIS A 182 24.47 -7.09 16.25
C HIS A 182 24.86 -6.26 17.47
N ALA A 183 25.57 -6.89 18.41
CA ALA A 183 26.05 -6.24 19.64
C ALA A 183 27.29 -5.37 19.39
#